data_AF-A0A0X3UQ15-F1
#
_entry.id   AF-A0A0X3UQ15-F1
#
_cell.length_a   1.000
_cell.length_b   1.000
_cell.length_c   1.000
_cell.angle_alpha   90.00
_cell.angle_beta   90.00
_cell.angle_gamma   90.00
#
_symmetry.space_group_name_H-M   'P 1'
#
loop_
_entity.id
_entity.type
_entity.pdbx_description
1 polymer ?
#
loop_
_entity_poly.entity_id
_entity_poly.type
_entity_poly.pdbx_seq_one_letter_code
_entity_poly.pdbx_strand_id
1 'polypeptide(L)'
;MALLSTTAAVGVFTAPAEAAATGTVYLDTSGERGDPISVVFKAGSGKKNTVVVTRSGRTVTIDDRVAMKPGKGCKAVKGDKTKVRCTTSLEIGQVVTYLGSGNDKVTNRTGLTLFANGGSGADTLIGGPGDDLLRGESGADRLYGLAGADFLTGGDGNDALSGGDGKDHLQGGKGNDREYGGAGDDTMAQDADTSGPDADLLSGGAGTDMVSYASRKKALTADSDGVKGDDGRKGEGDTILSAEYIVGGLGNDHLYGTNGPDRLSGLAGNDVIIGNGGNDVLEDYAGTNRLEGGAGDDVLESGTGDDLLLGGAGSDTVDYNWRFVPVTVDLDGAIADDGQAGEKDTIGTDIENIHGGQAADTLTGNDGTNRLDGSEGDDIIRGGGGPDTLIGGGGTDHLYGDAGDDHLDGTKDGTVDTLDGGADHDTCAPNTDPDTAVNCES
;
A
#
# COMPACT_ATOMS: atom_id res chain seq x y z
N MET A 1 36.98 9.28 22.55
CA MET A 1 35.75 10.08 22.45
C MET A 1 35.60 10.39 20.96
N ALA A 2 34.93 9.56 20.13
CA ALA A 2 33.60 8.91 20.30
C ALA A 2 32.47 9.96 20.27
N LEU A 3 31.32 9.80 19.59
CA LEU A 3 30.77 8.74 18.70
C LEU A 3 30.30 9.44 17.38
N LEU A 4 29.76 8.84 16.30
CA LEU A 4 29.44 7.46 15.85
C LEU A 4 29.53 7.44 14.29
N SER A 5 29.36 6.29 13.62
CA SER A 5 29.04 6.21 12.17
C SER A 5 28.41 4.86 11.79
N THR A 6 27.56 4.85 10.75
CA THR A 6 26.72 3.71 10.26
C THR A 6 25.62 3.32 11.26
N THR A 7 24.38 3.02 10.86
CA THR A 7 23.89 2.47 9.57
C THR A 7 22.67 3.20 9.00
N ALA A 8 22.62 3.35 7.66
CA ALA A 8 21.38 3.51 6.90
C ALA A 8 21.39 2.45 5.78
N ALA A 9 20.24 1.87 5.45
CA ALA A 9 20.15 0.68 4.61
C ALA A 9 20.58 0.95 3.16
N VAL A 10 21.26 -0.02 2.54
CA VAL A 10 21.64 0.02 1.13
C VAL A 10 20.58 -0.72 0.31
N GLY A 11 19.67 0.03 -0.31
CA GLY A 11 18.81 -0.48 -1.37
C GLY A 11 19.65 -0.73 -2.64
N VAL A 12 19.97 -1.99 -2.92
CA VAL A 12 20.75 -2.36 -4.12
C VAL A 12 19.81 -2.50 -5.33
N PHE A 13 19.63 -1.42 -6.07
CA PHE A 13 19.04 -1.50 -7.41
C PHE A 13 20.09 -1.92 -8.45
N THR A 14 20.13 -3.21 -8.80
CA THR A 14 20.87 -3.67 -9.99
C THR A 14 20.08 -3.33 -11.25
N ALA A 15 20.41 -2.22 -11.90
CA ALA A 15 19.85 -1.86 -13.20
C ALA A 15 20.17 -2.94 -14.27
N PRO A 16 19.21 -3.28 -15.16
CA PRO A 16 19.43 -4.28 -16.20
C PRO A 16 20.46 -3.80 -17.23
N ALA A 17 21.25 -4.75 -17.72
CA ALA A 17 22.40 -4.49 -18.58
C ALA A 17 22.02 -4.21 -20.05
N GLU A 18 21.44 -3.04 -20.34
CA GLU A 18 21.60 -2.34 -21.64
C GLU A 18 21.15 -0.86 -21.63
N ALA A 19 21.14 -0.20 -20.46
CA ALA A 19 20.83 1.22 -20.38
C ALA A 19 21.78 2.07 -21.25
N ALA A 20 21.25 2.64 -22.34
CA ALA A 20 21.91 3.71 -23.05
C ALA A 20 22.18 4.83 -22.04
N ALA A 21 23.46 5.17 -21.82
CA ALA A 21 23.83 6.09 -20.75
C ALA A 21 23.02 7.38 -20.85
N THR A 22 22.21 7.68 -19.84
CA THR A 22 21.42 8.92 -19.77
C THR A 22 22.20 10.00 -19.03
N GLY A 23 21.91 11.26 -19.34
CA GLY A 23 22.55 12.43 -18.74
C GLY A 23 21.70 13.06 -17.64
N THR A 24 22.34 13.45 -16.55
CA THR A 24 21.78 14.28 -15.47
C THR A 24 22.11 15.76 -15.68
N VAL A 25 21.15 16.66 -15.45
CA VAL A 25 21.37 18.11 -15.38
C VAL A 25 21.29 18.57 -13.93
N TYR A 26 22.35 19.18 -13.39
CA TYR A 26 22.32 19.78 -12.05
C TYR A 26 22.11 21.31 -12.11
N LEU A 27 21.31 21.83 -11.17
CA LEU A 27 20.96 23.24 -11.00
C LEU A 27 20.92 23.59 -9.50
N ASP A 28 22.07 23.92 -8.91
CA ASP A 28 22.12 24.50 -7.56
C ASP A 28 21.88 26.01 -7.64
N THR A 29 20.86 26.50 -6.92
CA THR A 29 20.50 27.91 -6.83
C THR A 29 20.45 28.47 -5.41
N SER A 30 20.92 27.69 -4.42
CA SER A 30 20.87 27.96 -2.98
C SER A 30 21.65 29.21 -2.50
N GLY A 31 22.51 29.78 -3.34
CA GLY A 31 23.32 30.96 -3.01
C GLY A 31 22.53 32.28 -3.01
N GLU A 32 22.46 32.95 -1.86
CA GLU A 32 21.85 34.29 -1.77
C GLU A 32 22.55 35.32 -2.67
N ARG A 33 21.73 36.12 -3.37
CA ARG A 33 22.16 37.25 -4.22
C ARG A 33 23.19 36.91 -5.30
N GLY A 34 22.72 36.27 -6.37
CA GLY A 34 22.89 36.88 -7.70
C GLY A 34 23.42 36.01 -8.83
N ASP A 35 23.97 34.82 -8.57
CA ASP A 35 24.41 33.90 -9.62
C ASP A 35 24.13 32.45 -9.20
N PRO A 36 23.34 31.71 -10.01
CA PRO A 36 23.49 30.27 -10.04
C PRO A 36 23.37 29.68 -11.45
N ILE A 37 24.46 29.08 -11.92
CA ILE A 37 24.51 28.22 -13.11
C ILE A 37 25.65 27.20 -12.90
N SER A 38 25.36 25.89 -13.01
CA SER A 38 26.38 24.88 -13.39
C SER A 38 25.74 23.60 -13.95
N VAL A 39 25.28 23.69 -15.20
CA VAL A 39 24.88 22.53 -16.01
C VAL A 39 26.13 21.73 -16.43
N VAL A 40 26.24 20.46 -16.01
CA VAL A 40 27.39 19.59 -16.31
C VAL A 40 26.94 18.32 -17.03
N PHE A 41 27.60 17.97 -18.14
CA PHE A 41 27.37 16.74 -18.91
C PHE A 41 28.66 15.95 -19.14
N LYS A 42 28.56 14.62 -19.23
CA LYS A 42 29.55 13.72 -19.86
C LYS A 42 28.89 12.92 -20.98
N ALA A 43 29.69 12.31 -21.87
CA ALA A 43 29.28 12.07 -23.25
C ALA A 43 29.35 10.61 -23.72
N GLY A 44 28.42 10.27 -24.62
CA GLY A 44 28.43 9.20 -25.63
C GLY A 44 27.93 9.79 -26.95
N SER A 45 28.19 9.19 -28.11
CA SER A 45 28.04 9.87 -29.42
C SER A 45 26.88 9.36 -30.29
N GLY A 46 25.77 10.10 -30.38
CA GLY A 46 24.87 10.03 -31.55
C GLY A 46 23.44 10.52 -31.30
N LYS A 47 22.99 11.51 -32.09
CA LYS A 47 21.68 12.22 -32.00
C LYS A 47 21.58 13.24 -30.84
N LYS A 48 20.48 14.01 -30.79
CA LYS A 48 20.41 15.34 -30.15
C LYS A 48 19.11 15.49 -29.34
N ASN A 49 19.19 15.52 -28.01
CA ASN A 49 18.12 16.07 -27.18
C ASN A 49 18.55 17.48 -26.72
N THR A 50 17.63 18.44 -26.70
CA THR A 50 17.95 19.86 -26.42
C THR A 50 17.00 20.41 -25.38
N VAL A 51 17.38 20.30 -24.11
CA VAL A 51 16.66 20.89 -22.98
C VAL A 51 17.05 22.36 -22.85
N VAL A 52 16.05 23.22 -22.64
CA VAL A 52 16.23 24.65 -22.36
C VAL A 52 15.87 24.92 -20.91
N VAL A 53 16.85 25.36 -20.13
CA VAL A 53 16.65 25.84 -18.76
C VAL A 53 16.70 27.36 -18.74
N THR A 54 15.71 28.00 -18.10
CA THR A 54 15.65 29.46 -17.93
C THR A 54 15.41 29.83 -16.47
N ARG A 55 16.21 30.75 -15.88
CA ARG A 55 16.02 31.26 -14.51
C ARG A 55 15.69 32.75 -14.45
N SER A 56 14.43 33.12 -14.32
CA SER A 56 13.99 34.51 -14.17
C SER A 56 13.78 34.85 -12.69
N GLY A 57 14.79 35.45 -12.05
CA GLY A 57 14.75 35.73 -10.61
C GLY A 57 14.76 34.43 -9.81
N ARG A 58 13.65 34.16 -9.11
CA ARG A 58 13.38 32.95 -8.32
C ARG A 58 12.65 31.83 -9.09
N THR A 59 12.29 32.06 -10.35
CA THR A 59 11.60 31.06 -11.19
C THR A 59 12.57 30.34 -12.12
N VAL A 60 12.67 29.01 -11.99
CA VAL A 60 13.31 28.07 -12.91
C VAL A 60 12.24 27.46 -13.83
N THR A 61 12.55 27.28 -15.11
CA THR A 61 11.70 26.56 -16.06
C THR A 61 12.55 25.66 -16.96
N ILE A 62 12.08 24.43 -17.17
CA ILE A 62 12.69 23.39 -18.00
C ILE A 62 11.72 23.11 -19.16
N ASP A 63 12.18 23.20 -20.40
CA ASP A 63 11.34 23.20 -21.61
C ASP A 63 12.04 22.43 -22.76
N ASP A 64 11.28 21.75 -23.62
CA ASP A 64 11.74 20.83 -24.67
C ASP A 64 11.99 21.52 -26.04
N ARG A 65 11.66 22.81 -26.17
CA ARG A 65 11.57 23.49 -27.46
C ARG A 65 12.87 23.57 -28.26
N VAL A 66 12.76 23.16 -29.52
CA VAL A 66 13.81 23.29 -30.54
C VAL A 66 14.03 24.74 -31.00
N ALA A 67 15.23 25.27 -30.74
CA ALA A 67 15.92 26.17 -31.68
C ALA A 67 17.42 26.35 -31.37
N MET A 68 18.22 26.56 -32.42
CA MET A 68 19.56 27.20 -32.54
C MET A 68 20.84 26.34 -32.68
N LYS A 69 21.81 26.95 -33.39
CA LYS A 69 23.26 26.71 -33.42
C LYS A 69 23.99 28.07 -33.68
N PRO A 70 25.33 28.22 -33.49
CA PRO A 70 26.36 27.17 -33.33
C PRO A 70 27.43 27.27 -32.20
N GLY A 71 27.85 26.08 -31.73
CA GLY A 71 29.19 25.71 -31.22
C GLY A 71 29.46 25.93 -29.72
N LYS A 72 30.45 25.29 -29.07
CA LYS A 72 30.66 23.83 -28.95
C LYS A 72 30.15 23.44 -27.54
N GLY A 73 29.35 22.38 -27.39
CA GLY A 73 28.87 21.93 -26.06
C GLY A 73 27.74 22.81 -25.53
N CYS A 74 28.06 23.81 -24.71
CA CYS A 74 27.09 24.74 -24.11
C CYS A 74 27.53 26.22 -24.26
N LYS A 75 26.56 27.14 -24.34
CA LYS A 75 26.77 28.59 -24.33
C LYS A 75 25.64 29.32 -23.60
N ALA A 76 25.99 30.31 -22.78
CA ALA A 76 25.04 31.32 -22.32
C ALA A 76 24.46 32.11 -23.51
N VAL A 77 23.20 32.53 -23.40
CA VAL A 77 22.54 33.34 -24.44
C VAL A 77 23.07 34.78 -24.39
N LYS A 78 23.57 35.27 -25.52
CA LYS A 78 24.13 36.63 -25.61
C LYS A 78 23.04 37.67 -25.32
N GLY A 79 23.25 38.47 -24.28
CA GLY A 79 22.31 39.52 -23.85
C GLY A 79 21.30 39.07 -22.79
N ASP A 80 21.27 37.78 -22.45
CA ASP A 80 20.34 37.24 -21.46
C ASP A 80 21.04 36.20 -20.57
N LYS A 81 21.47 36.64 -19.38
CA LYS A 81 22.15 35.78 -18.40
C LYS A 81 21.25 34.66 -17.86
N THR A 82 19.93 34.75 -18.03
CA THR A 82 18.97 33.79 -17.47
C THR A 82 18.88 32.48 -18.27
N LYS A 83 19.50 32.42 -19.46
CA LYS A 83 19.35 31.30 -20.40
C LYS A 83 20.68 30.67 -20.79
N VAL A 84 20.77 29.35 -20.67
CA VAL A 84 21.88 28.54 -21.17
C VAL A 84 21.34 27.61 -22.27
N ARG A 85 22.07 27.47 -23.37
CA ARG A 85 21.79 26.44 -24.37
C ARG A 85 22.92 25.44 -24.45
N CYS A 86 22.54 24.16 -24.44
CA CYS A 86 23.45 23.04 -24.61
C CYS A 86 23.13 22.23 -25.86
N THR A 87 24.10 21.41 -26.26
CA THR A 87 24.02 20.41 -27.33
C THR A 87 24.65 19.15 -26.81
N THR A 88 23.83 18.21 -26.36
CA THR A 88 24.29 16.87 -25.98
C THR A 88 24.35 15.96 -27.22
N SER A 89 25.07 14.86 -27.08
CA SER A 89 25.01 13.70 -27.98
C SER A 89 24.45 12.46 -27.27
N LEU A 90 23.84 12.72 -26.12
CA LEU A 90 23.35 11.79 -25.10
C LEU A 90 21.90 12.17 -24.79
N GLU A 91 21.05 11.18 -24.55
CA GLU A 91 19.70 11.44 -24.07
C GLU A 91 19.78 11.92 -22.62
N ILE A 92 19.09 13.02 -22.30
CA ILE A 92 18.97 13.49 -20.92
C ILE A 92 17.82 12.69 -20.32
N GLY A 93 18.03 12.11 -19.14
CA GLY A 93 16.99 11.37 -18.42
C GLY A 93 16.37 12.21 -17.30
N GLN A 94 17.20 13.02 -16.61
CA GLN A 94 16.75 13.72 -15.40
C GLN A 94 17.38 15.11 -15.21
N VAL A 95 16.71 15.95 -14.43
CA VAL A 95 17.14 17.24 -13.91
C VAL A 95 17.12 17.22 -12.39
N VAL A 96 18.08 17.87 -11.74
CA VAL A 96 18.20 18.00 -10.28
C VAL A 96 18.31 19.48 -9.93
N THR A 97 17.42 19.99 -9.07
CA THR A 97 17.38 21.39 -8.65
C THR A 97 17.41 21.52 -7.13
N TYR A 98 18.36 22.31 -6.62
CA TYR A 98 18.38 22.75 -5.22
C TYR A 98 18.07 24.25 -5.18
N LEU A 99 17.00 24.62 -4.49
CA LEU A 99 16.59 25.99 -4.27
C LEU A 99 17.15 26.51 -2.93
N GLY A 100 16.75 27.70 -2.49
CA GLY A 100 17.47 28.43 -1.46
C GLY A 100 16.60 29.04 -0.37
N SER A 101 16.70 30.37 -0.24
CA SER A 101 15.91 31.15 0.71
C SER A 101 14.88 32.04 0.01
N GLY A 102 13.65 31.96 0.50
CA GLY A 102 12.45 32.63 0.03
C GLY A 102 11.85 32.05 -1.24
N ASN A 103 10.52 32.12 -1.31
CA ASN A 103 9.60 31.64 -2.34
C ASN A 103 10.19 31.50 -3.76
N ASP A 104 10.69 30.32 -4.07
CA ASP A 104 11.18 29.88 -5.38
C ASP A 104 10.09 29.14 -6.17
N LYS A 105 10.31 28.99 -7.49
CA LYS A 105 9.40 28.22 -8.35
C LYS A 105 10.16 27.38 -9.37
N VAL A 106 9.86 26.09 -9.44
CA VAL A 106 10.30 25.20 -10.53
C VAL A 106 9.10 24.85 -11.41
N THR A 107 9.34 24.69 -12.70
CA THR A 107 8.34 24.13 -13.61
C THR A 107 9.05 23.36 -14.71
N ASN A 108 8.96 22.04 -14.66
CA ASN A 108 9.34 21.20 -15.76
C ASN A 108 8.12 20.98 -16.68
N ARG A 109 8.40 20.94 -17.99
CA ARG A 109 7.42 20.89 -19.09
C ARG A 109 7.82 19.82 -20.10
N THR A 110 8.59 18.85 -19.64
CA THR A 110 9.26 17.83 -20.44
C THR A 110 9.09 16.50 -19.72
N GLY A 111 8.98 15.39 -20.45
CA GLY A 111 9.00 14.04 -19.85
C GLY A 111 10.41 13.64 -19.42
N LEU A 112 11.02 14.44 -18.55
CA LEU A 112 12.28 14.17 -17.87
C LEU A 112 11.98 14.13 -16.38
N THR A 113 12.53 13.17 -15.68
CA THR A 113 12.54 13.16 -14.21
C THR A 113 13.12 14.47 -13.66
N LEU A 114 12.47 15.03 -12.65
CA LEU A 114 12.83 16.22 -11.90
C LEU A 114 13.00 15.83 -10.43
N PHE A 115 14.23 15.90 -9.96
CA PHE A 115 14.55 15.93 -8.54
C PHE A 115 14.57 17.40 -8.08
N ALA A 116 13.58 17.87 -7.33
CA ALA A 116 13.52 19.25 -6.83
C ALA A 116 13.46 19.31 -5.30
N ASN A 117 14.18 20.28 -4.74
CA ASN A 117 14.19 20.63 -3.31
C ASN A 117 14.01 22.16 -3.21
N GLY A 118 12.97 22.62 -2.52
CA GLY A 118 12.59 24.03 -2.35
C GLY A 118 13.44 24.77 -1.31
N GLY A 119 13.65 24.13 -0.17
CA GLY A 119 14.58 24.58 0.86
C GLY A 119 13.87 25.43 1.91
N SER A 120 13.64 26.72 1.64
CA SER A 120 12.95 27.57 2.62
C SER A 120 12.16 28.73 2.02
N GLY A 121 10.91 28.90 2.43
CA GLY A 121 9.95 29.83 1.86
C GLY A 121 8.77 29.09 1.24
N ALA A 122 7.68 29.79 0.92
CA ALA A 122 6.52 29.14 0.30
C ALA A 122 6.72 29.01 -1.23
N ASP A 123 7.14 27.82 -1.64
CA ASP A 123 7.64 27.47 -2.96
C ASP A 123 6.55 26.90 -3.87
N THR A 124 6.91 26.62 -5.12
CA THR A 124 6.03 25.92 -6.06
C THR A 124 6.84 25.04 -7.00
N LEU A 125 6.72 23.74 -6.85
CA LEU A 125 7.39 22.72 -7.65
C LEU A 125 6.37 22.06 -8.57
N ILE A 126 6.70 21.95 -9.85
CA ILE A 126 5.86 21.29 -10.85
C ILE A 126 6.76 20.34 -11.63
N GLY A 127 6.45 19.06 -11.49
CA GLY A 127 7.11 17.92 -12.06
C GLY A 127 6.97 17.85 -13.58
N GLY A 128 5.87 17.31 -14.08
CA GLY A 128 5.64 17.12 -15.51
C GLY A 128 5.16 15.71 -15.80
N PRO A 129 5.32 15.24 -17.04
CA PRO A 129 4.87 13.92 -17.46
C PRO A 129 6.00 12.86 -17.37
N GLY A 130 6.70 12.75 -16.25
CA GLY A 130 7.63 11.66 -15.97
C GLY A 130 7.90 11.53 -14.48
N ASP A 131 8.34 10.34 -14.05
CA ASP A 131 8.54 10.00 -12.64
C ASP A 131 9.49 10.97 -11.92
N ASP A 132 8.97 11.76 -10.99
CA ASP A 132 9.61 12.92 -10.36
C ASP A 132 9.81 12.75 -8.83
N LEU A 133 10.69 13.55 -8.23
CA LEU A 133 10.91 13.62 -6.78
C LEU A 133 10.93 15.08 -6.32
N LEU A 134 9.85 15.54 -5.71
CA LEU A 134 9.64 16.92 -5.30
C LEU A 134 9.65 17.03 -3.77
N ARG A 135 10.43 17.96 -3.21
CA ARG A 135 10.43 18.28 -1.77
C ARG A 135 10.32 19.77 -1.52
N GLY A 136 9.33 20.20 -0.73
CA GLY A 136 9.18 21.60 -0.31
C GLY A 136 10.27 22.00 0.69
N GLU A 137 10.40 21.20 1.75
CA GLU A 137 11.29 21.27 2.91
C GLU A 137 10.80 22.21 4.03
N SER A 138 10.64 23.53 3.80
CA SER A 138 10.12 24.42 4.86
C SER A 138 9.41 25.67 4.34
N GLY A 139 8.10 25.77 4.55
CA GLY A 139 7.28 26.80 3.94
C GLY A 139 5.82 26.38 3.84
N ALA A 140 5.02 27.08 3.04
CA ALA A 140 3.65 26.67 2.74
C ALA A 140 3.58 26.38 1.24
N ASP A 141 4.04 25.19 0.90
CA ASP A 141 4.53 24.79 -0.41
C ASP A 141 3.43 24.24 -1.31
N ARG A 142 3.74 24.16 -2.61
CA ARG A 142 2.84 23.60 -3.62
C ARG A 142 3.61 22.67 -4.52
N LEU A 143 3.32 21.38 -4.42
CA LEU A 143 3.95 20.33 -5.18
C LEU A 143 2.91 19.73 -6.13
N TYR A 144 3.27 19.61 -7.40
CA TYR A 144 2.44 18.98 -8.42
C TYR A 144 3.32 18.01 -9.21
N GLY A 145 3.05 16.71 -9.11
CA GLY A 145 3.69 15.69 -9.95
C GLY A 145 3.31 15.89 -11.41
N LEU A 146 2.03 15.66 -11.69
CA LEU A 146 1.24 15.76 -12.93
C LEU A 146 1.02 14.41 -13.64
N ALA A 147 2.05 13.70 -14.07
CA ALA A 147 1.89 12.36 -14.62
C ALA A 147 3.20 11.57 -14.60
N GLY A 148 3.16 10.32 -14.17
CA GLY A 148 4.36 9.54 -13.82
C GLY A 148 4.13 8.86 -12.48
N ALA A 149 5.12 8.12 -11.96
CA ALA A 149 5.09 7.66 -10.58
C ALA A 149 5.92 8.61 -9.71
N ASP A 150 5.26 9.57 -9.07
CA ASP A 150 5.88 10.74 -8.46
C ASP A 150 6.02 10.61 -6.94
N PHE A 151 7.11 11.14 -6.38
CA PHE A 151 7.36 11.20 -4.94
C PHE A 151 7.33 12.66 -4.46
N LEU A 152 6.34 13.02 -3.64
CA LEU A 152 6.11 14.36 -3.15
C LEU A 152 6.25 14.40 -1.61
N THR A 153 7.09 15.29 -1.08
CA THR A 153 7.17 15.56 0.36
C THR A 153 7.00 17.06 0.62
N GLY A 154 6.04 17.46 1.44
CA GLY A 154 5.85 18.85 1.86
C GLY A 154 7.01 19.34 2.72
N GLY A 155 6.96 19.04 4.02
CA GLY A 155 8.02 19.34 4.99
C GLY A 155 7.48 19.98 6.26
N ASP A 156 8.08 21.10 6.68
CA ASP A 156 7.54 21.94 7.76
C ASP A 156 6.58 22.98 7.16
N GLY A 157 5.25 22.81 7.28
CA GLY A 157 4.37 23.65 6.47
C GLY A 157 2.85 23.61 6.65
N ASN A 158 2.19 24.08 5.60
CA ASN A 158 0.75 24.01 5.40
C ASN A 158 0.58 23.88 3.89
N ASP A 159 0.90 22.70 3.42
CA ASP A 159 1.30 22.41 2.07
C ASP A 159 0.11 21.95 1.22
N ALA A 160 0.34 21.88 -0.08
CA ALA A 160 -0.61 21.31 -1.03
C ALA A 160 0.15 20.46 -2.04
N LEU A 161 0.02 19.15 -1.88
CA LEU A 161 0.58 18.11 -2.72
C LEU A 161 -0.51 17.61 -3.66
N SER A 162 -0.14 17.34 -4.90
CA SER A 162 -0.99 16.70 -5.89
C SER A 162 -0.12 15.78 -6.72
N GLY A 163 -0.40 14.47 -6.69
CA GLY A 163 0.25 13.47 -7.53
C GLY A 163 -0.07 13.74 -8.99
N GLY A 164 -1.15 13.17 -9.52
CA GLY A 164 -1.63 13.40 -10.88
C GLY A 164 -2.18 12.14 -11.51
N ASP A 165 -1.74 11.83 -12.74
CA ASP A 165 -1.98 10.54 -13.39
C ASP A 165 -0.78 9.59 -13.10
N GLY A 166 -0.90 8.66 -12.15
CA GLY A 166 0.30 8.02 -11.61
C GLY A 166 0.16 6.77 -10.74
N LYS A 167 1.18 6.58 -9.91
CA LYS A 167 1.20 5.73 -8.72
C LYS A 167 2.10 6.45 -7.75
N ASP A 168 1.51 7.44 -7.10
CA ASP A 168 2.22 8.53 -6.48
C ASP A 168 2.37 8.31 -4.97
N HIS A 169 3.47 8.80 -4.42
CA HIS A 169 3.77 8.72 -3.00
C HIS A 169 3.83 10.13 -2.42
N LEU A 170 2.84 10.47 -1.62
CA LEU A 170 2.68 11.76 -0.98
C LEU A 170 2.97 11.63 0.53
N GLN A 171 3.56 12.68 1.09
CA GLN A 171 3.75 12.88 2.52
C GLN A 171 3.70 14.39 2.79
N GLY A 172 2.68 14.88 3.47
CA GLY A 172 2.58 16.29 3.90
C GLY A 172 3.77 16.69 4.77
N GLY A 173 3.85 16.15 5.99
CA GLY A 173 4.90 16.43 6.95
C GLY A 173 4.32 16.99 8.24
N LYS A 174 4.71 18.20 8.64
CA LYS A 174 4.11 18.88 9.79
C LYS A 174 3.14 19.96 9.35
N GLY A 175 1.89 19.90 9.79
CA GLY A 175 0.98 21.04 9.77
C GLY A 175 -0.45 20.72 9.36
N ASN A 176 -1.05 21.56 8.51
CA ASN A 176 -2.38 21.24 7.95
C ASN A 176 -2.28 21.25 6.44
N ASP A 177 -1.92 20.08 5.94
CA ASP A 177 -1.56 19.79 4.57
C ASP A 177 -2.79 19.32 3.79
N ARG A 178 -2.59 19.22 2.48
CA ARG A 178 -3.59 18.68 1.55
C ARG A 178 -2.87 17.77 0.60
N GLU A 179 -3.20 16.51 0.63
CA GLU A 179 -2.66 15.48 -0.22
C GLU A 179 -3.78 15.00 -1.14
N TYR A 180 -3.55 15.10 -2.44
CA TYR A 180 -4.44 14.55 -3.46
C TYR A 180 -3.60 13.62 -4.33
N GLY A 181 -3.86 12.32 -4.31
CA GLY A 181 -3.22 11.36 -5.22
C GLY A 181 -3.52 11.74 -6.67
N GLY A 182 -4.73 11.42 -7.11
CA GLY A 182 -5.30 11.86 -8.39
C GLY A 182 -6.00 10.72 -9.12
N ALA A 183 -5.27 10.02 -9.98
CA ALA A 183 -5.75 8.92 -10.78
C ALA A 183 -4.65 7.87 -10.94
N GLY A 184 -4.94 6.64 -10.52
CA GLY A 184 -3.93 5.63 -10.27
C GLY A 184 -4.03 5.10 -8.84
N ASP A 185 -3.09 4.24 -8.44
CA ASP A 185 -3.10 3.65 -7.10
C ASP A 185 -2.02 4.34 -6.26
N ASP A 186 -2.45 5.32 -5.47
CA ASP A 186 -1.58 6.26 -4.78
C ASP A 186 -1.36 5.90 -3.30
N THR A 187 -0.39 6.55 -2.66
CA THR A 187 -0.03 6.32 -1.26
C THR A 187 0.23 7.64 -0.54
N MET A 188 -0.54 7.92 0.50
CA MET A 188 -0.37 9.04 1.43
C MET A 188 0.21 8.51 2.74
N ALA A 189 1.51 8.69 2.94
CA ALA A 189 2.25 8.14 4.07
C ALA A 189 2.38 9.18 5.20
N GLN A 190 1.60 8.98 6.25
CA GLN A 190 1.56 9.89 7.39
C GLN A 190 2.71 9.62 8.35
N ASP A 191 3.53 10.65 8.56
CA ASP A 191 4.64 10.58 9.49
C ASP A 191 4.17 10.69 10.94
N ALA A 192 5.10 10.59 11.89
CA ALA A 192 4.80 10.65 13.31
C ALA A 192 5.19 12.00 13.94
N ASP A 193 4.75 13.14 13.37
CA ASP A 193 5.10 14.44 13.93
C ASP A 193 4.61 14.58 15.37
N THR A 194 5.38 15.28 16.19
CA THR A 194 5.18 15.40 17.63
C THR A 194 4.83 16.81 18.09
N SER A 195 4.53 17.76 17.17
CA SER A 195 4.43 19.17 17.52
C SER A 195 3.65 20.09 16.56
N GLY A 196 2.33 19.93 16.44
CA GLY A 196 1.48 20.90 15.73
C GLY A 196 -0.01 20.70 15.96
N PRO A 197 -0.86 21.58 15.40
CA PRO A 197 -2.14 21.13 14.86
C PRO A 197 -1.87 20.38 13.55
N ASP A 198 -1.84 19.05 13.62
CA ASP A 198 -1.75 18.09 12.51
C ASP A 198 -3.18 17.71 12.12
N ALA A 199 -3.72 18.25 11.03
CA ALA A 199 -5.12 17.96 10.66
C ALA A 199 -5.27 18.13 9.16
N ASP A 200 -5.00 17.05 8.47
CA ASP A 200 -4.74 17.01 7.05
C ASP A 200 -6.00 16.64 6.27
N LEU A 201 -5.95 16.93 4.98
CA LEU A 201 -6.97 16.52 4.03
C LEU A 201 -6.33 15.58 3.03
N LEU A 202 -6.59 14.29 3.21
CA LEU A 202 -6.03 13.21 2.42
C LEU A 202 -7.09 12.76 1.43
N SER A 203 -6.74 12.57 0.17
CA SER A 203 -7.65 12.06 -0.84
C SER A 203 -6.90 11.29 -1.90
N GLY A 204 -7.22 10.02 -2.07
CA GLY A 204 -6.65 9.18 -3.12
C GLY A 204 -7.14 9.66 -4.48
N GLY A 205 -8.39 9.34 -4.79
CA GLY A 205 -9.14 9.93 -5.88
C GLY A 205 -9.76 8.90 -6.81
N ALA A 206 -8.95 8.24 -7.64
CA ALA A 206 -9.43 7.33 -8.67
C ALA A 206 -8.44 6.19 -8.95
N GLY A 207 -8.48 5.18 -8.09
CA GLY A 207 -7.83 3.88 -8.28
C GLY A 207 -8.11 2.98 -7.08
N THR A 208 -7.06 2.44 -6.48
CA THR A 208 -7.09 1.84 -5.14
C THR A 208 -6.01 2.50 -4.29
N ASP A 209 -6.43 3.41 -3.43
CA ASP A 209 -5.55 4.37 -2.79
C ASP A 209 -5.30 4.06 -1.30
N MET A 210 -4.05 4.22 -0.85
CA MET A 210 -3.63 3.90 0.52
C MET A 210 -3.35 5.14 1.37
N VAL A 211 -3.93 5.21 2.56
CA VAL A 211 -3.47 6.08 3.66
C VAL A 211 -2.77 5.23 4.71
N SER A 212 -1.53 5.56 5.06
CA SER A 212 -0.73 4.76 5.99
C SER A 212 -0.23 5.57 7.19
N TYR A 213 -0.66 5.16 8.38
CA TYR A 213 -0.23 5.69 9.67
C TYR A 213 0.85 4.80 10.35
N ALA A 214 1.45 3.85 9.63
CA ALA A 214 2.33 2.79 10.15
C ALA A 214 3.54 3.26 10.98
N SER A 215 3.86 4.55 10.96
CA SER A 215 4.91 5.18 11.77
C SER A 215 4.44 5.69 13.15
N ARG A 216 3.13 5.90 13.34
CA ARG A 216 2.49 6.35 14.57
C ARG A 216 2.56 5.23 15.63
N LYS A 217 2.52 5.61 16.92
CA LYS A 217 2.78 4.71 18.08
C LYS A 217 1.76 4.87 19.21
N LYS A 218 0.59 5.38 18.86
CA LYS A 218 -0.51 5.67 19.76
C LYS A 218 -1.78 5.24 19.05
N ALA A 219 -2.74 4.79 19.85
CA ALA A 219 -4.14 4.67 19.50
C ALA A 219 -4.59 5.85 18.63
N LEU A 220 -5.04 5.56 17.41
CA LEU A 220 -5.71 6.47 16.50
C LEU A 220 -7.12 5.98 16.17
N THR A 221 -7.90 6.82 15.51
CA THR A 221 -9.16 6.51 14.88
C THR A 221 -9.09 7.02 13.45
N ALA A 222 -9.24 6.14 12.45
CA ALA A 222 -9.25 6.50 11.04
C ALA A 222 -10.51 5.94 10.37
N ASP A 223 -11.07 6.72 9.45
CA ASP A 223 -12.37 6.47 8.82
C ASP A 223 -12.28 6.86 7.35
N SER A 224 -12.54 5.92 6.44
CA SER A 224 -12.48 6.13 4.99
C SER A 224 -13.66 6.95 4.45
N ASP A 225 -14.75 7.15 5.21
CA ASP A 225 -16.02 7.68 4.69
C ASP A 225 -16.07 9.23 4.55
N GLY A 226 -15.05 9.93 5.05
CA GLY A 226 -15.00 11.41 5.10
C GLY A 226 -15.42 12.04 6.43
N VAL A 227 -15.78 11.23 7.43
CA VAL A 227 -15.77 11.62 8.84
C VAL A 227 -14.31 11.86 9.29
N LYS A 228 -14.15 12.64 10.36
CA LYS A 228 -12.82 13.01 10.87
C LYS A 228 -12.19 11.84 11.62
N GLY A 229 -11.05 11.39 11.17
CA GLY A 229 -10.13 10.61 12.00
C GLY A 229 -9.56 11.46 13.14
N ASP A 230 -9.29 10.85 14.28
CA ASP A 230 -8.53 11.40 15.41
C ASP A 230 -7.23 10.59 15.48
N ASP A 231 -6.10 11.18 15.12
CA ASP A 231 -4.80 10.49 15.02
C ASP A 231 -4.21 10.04 16.39
N GLY A 232 -4.96 10.22 17.47
CA GLY A 232 -4.55 9.92 18.84
C GLY A 232 -4.15 11.15 19.65
N ARG A 233 -4.41 12.38 19.19
CA ARG A 233 -4.20 13.60 19.97
C ARG A 233 -5.32 14.62 19.87
N LYS A 234 -5.54 15.24 21.03
CA LYS A 234 -6.51 16.31 21.22
C LYS A 234 -6.24 17.55 20.35
N GLY A 235 -6.88 17.60 19.18
CA GLY A 235 -6.86 18.73 18.25
C GLY A 235 -6.16 18.45 16.94
N GLU A 236 -5.57 17.27 16.80
CA GLU A 236 -5.16 16.65 15.55
C GLU A 236 -6.42 15.92 15.00
N GLY A 237 -6.65 15.87 13.68
CA GLY A 237 -8.03 15.66 13.20
C GLY A 237 -8.24 15.58 11.70
N ASP A 238 -7.56 14.62 11.09
CA ASP A 238 -7.50 14.38 9.65
C ASP A 238 -8.87 14.11 9.02
N THR A 239 -8.93 14.23 7.70
CA THR A 239 -10.10 13.93 6.90
C THR A 239 -9.64 13.16 5.67
N ILE A 240 -9.93 11.87 5.65
CA ILE A 240 -9.64 10.96 4.53
C ILE A 240 -10.84 11.00 3.58
N LEU A 241 -10.60 11.17 2.28
CA LEU A 241 -11.64 11.27 1.26
C LEU A 241 -11.31 10.35 0.08
N SER A 242 -11.99 9.20 -0.02
CA SER A 242 -11.73 8.20 -1.06
C SER A 242 -10.30 7.65 -0.95
N ALA A 243 -10.13 6.77 0.02
CA ALA A 243 -9.00 5.85 0.12
C ALA A 243 -9.58 4.49 0.50
N GLU A 244 -9.28 3.47 -0.28
CA GLU A 244 -9.80 2.11 -0.14
C GLU A 244 -8.86 1.22 0.70
N TYR A 245 -7.69 1.73 1.09
CA TYR A 245 -6.78 1.04 2.01
C TYR A 245 -6.33 1.97 3.15
N ILE A 246 -6.70 1.64 4.39
CA ILE A 246 -6.13 2.27 5.59
C ILE A 246 -5.18 1.29 6.29
N VAL A 247 -3.97 1.77 6.59
CA VAL A 247 -3.04 1.12 7.53
C VAL A 247 -2.96 1.96 8.80
N GLY A 248 -3.25 1.35 9.95
CA GLY A 248 -3.10 1.90 11.29
C GLY A 248 -1.64 2.14 11.70
N GLY A 249 -1.43 2.37 12.98
CA GLY A 249 -0.12 2.57 13.60
C GLY A 249 0.30 1.37 14.47
N LEU A 250 1.21 1.61 15.41
CA LEU A 250 1.59 0.65 16.46
C LEU A 250 0.80 0.97 17.75
N GLY A 251 -0.49 1.24 17.58
CA GLY A 251 -1.39 1.83 18.58
C GLY A 251 -2.38 0.82 19.15
N ASN A 252 -3.53 1.32 19.60
CA ASN A 252 -4.72 0.50 19.86
C ASN A 252 -5.80 1.20 19.05
N ASP A 253 -5.85 0.85 17.77
CA ASP A 253 -6.40 1.71 16.74
C ASP A 253 -7.85 1.34 16.41
N HIS A 254 -8.60 2.30 15.89
CA HIS A 254 -10.00 2.14 15.51
C HIS A 254 -10.13 2.49 14.03
N LEU A 255 -10.26 1.49 13.17
CA LEU A 255 -10.32 1.64 11.71
C LEU A 255 -11.73 1.37 11.21
N TYR A 256 -12.25 2.25 10.36
CA TYR A 256 -13.59 2.16 9.78
C TYR A 256 -13.52 2.27 8.24
N GLY A 257 -14.10 1.29 7.55
CA GLY A 257 -14.30 1.27 6.10
C GLY A 257 -15.57 2.00 5.68
N THR A 258 -15.96 1.89 4.41
CA THR A 258 -16.99 2.71 3.77
C THR A 258 -18.34 1.99 3.63
N ASN A 259 -18.88 1.93 2.42
CA ASN A 259 -20.04 1.11 2.00
C ASN A 259 -19.71 0.44 0.63
N GLY A 260 -18.42 0.32 0.33
CA GLY A 260 -17.82 -0.35 -0.83
C GLY A 260 -16.60 -1.14 -0.33
N PRO A 261 -15.91 -1.89 -1.21
CA PRO A 261 -14.83 -2.78 -0.80
C PRO A 261 -13.64 -1.99 -0.25
N ASP A 262 -13.32 -2.21 1.01
CA ASP A 262 -12.21 -1.60 1.74
C ASP A 262 -11.18 -2.65 2.20
N ARG A 263 -9.94 -2.21 2.37
CA ARG A 263 -8.87 -2.96 3.02
C ARG A 263 -8.43 -2.20 4.26
N LEU A 264 -8.38 -2.85 5.41
CA LEU A 264 -8.01 -2.19 6.68
C LEU A 264 -6.96 -3.03 7.38
N SER A 265 -5.87 -2.42 7.83
CA SER A 265 -4.79 -3.13 8.52
C SER A 265 -4.43 -2.46 9.86
N GLY A 266 -4.70 -3.13 10.98
CA GLY A 266 -4.44 -2.59 12.33
C GLY A 266 -2.96 -2.48 12.68
N LEU A 267 -2.14 -3.39 12.13
CA LEU A 267 -0.77 -3.68 12.52
C LEU A 267 -0.66 -4.28 13.93
N ALA A 268 -0.30 -3.51 14.95
CA ALA A 268 0.15 -4.08 16.23
C ALA A 268 -0.32 -3.28 17.44
N GLY A 269 -1.05 -3.99 18.29
CA GLY A 269 -1.69 -3.55 19.51
C GLY A 269 -3.13 -4.05 19.54
N ASN A 270 -4.00 -3.49 20.37
CA ASN A 270 -5.36 -4.04 20.50
C ASN A 270 -6.33 -3.18 19.70
N ASP A 271 -6.62 -3.61 18.48
CA ASP A 271 -7.28 -2.82 17.45
C ASP A 271 -8.77 -3.19 17.31
N VAL A 272 -9.55 -2.25 16.77
CA VAL A 272 -10.95 -2.42 16.39
C VAL A 272 -11.06 -2.03 14.92
N ILE A 273 -11.29 -3.02 14.06
CA ILE A 273 -11.37 -2.88 12.62
C ILE A 273 -12.79 -3.22 12.18
N ILE A 274 -13.45 -2.29 11.49
CA ILE A 274 -14.84 -2.45 11.02
C ILE A 274 -14.92 -2.09 9.53
N GLY A 275 -15.23 -3.06 8.67
CA GLY A 275 -15.39 -2.83 7.22
C GLY A 275 -16.63 -2.00 6.88
N ASN A 276 -17.71 -2.20 7.66
CA ASN A 276 -19.07 -1.67 7.52
C ASN A 276 -19.89 -2.32 6.40
N GLY A 277 -19.35 -2.43 5.19
CA GLY A 277 -20.02 -3.10 4.10
C GLY A 277 -19.41 -2.77 2.75
N GLY A 278 -19.48 -3.73 1.85
CA GLY A 278 -18.43 -3.90 0.85
C GLY A 278 -18.10 -5.38 0.76
N ASN A 279 -17.00 -5.72 0.12
CA ASN A 279 -16.40 -7.04 0.23
C ASN A 279 -14.98 -6.74 0.72
N ASP A 280 -14.82 -6.78 2.03
CA ASP A 280 -13.73 -6.11 2.73
C ASP A 280 -12.62 -7.09 3.11
N VAL A 281 -11.39 -6.58 3.26
CA VAL A 281 -10.24 -7.37 3.73
C VAL A 281 -9.68 -6.73 4.99
N LEU A 282 -9.91 -7.37 6.13
CA LEU A 282 -9.55 -6.87 7.46
C LEU A 282 -8.35 -7.64 8.00
N GLU A 283 -7.25 -6.95 8.29
CA GLU A 283 -5.98 -7.57 8.69
C GLU A 283 -5.47 -7.01 10.03
N ASP A 284 -4.93 -7.86 10.88
CA ASP A 284 -4.03 -7.46 11.96
C ASP A 284 -2.78 -8.37 12.05
N TYR A 285 -1.83 -8.05 12.92
CA TYR A 285 -0.61 -8.85 13.10
C TYR A 285 -0.35 -9.30 14.55
N ALA A 286 -0.80 -8.56 15.57
CA ALA A 286 -0.59 -8.93 16.96
C ALA A 286 -1.40 -8.06 17.94
N GLY A 287 -2.26 -8.68 18.76
CA GLY A 287 -3.13 -7.94 19.66
C GLY A 287 -4.11 -8.74 20.52
N THR A 288 -5.20 -8.06 20.85
CA THR A 288 -6.46 -8.66 21.30
C THR A 288 -7.51 -7.80 20.62
N ASN A 289 -7.88 -8.22 19.43
CA ASN A 289 -8.46 -7.40 18.38
C ASN A 289 -9.96 -7.69 18.23
N ARG A 290 -10.65 -6.79 17.54
CA ARG A 290 -11.99 -7.01 17.00
C ARG A 290 -11.97 -6.71 15.51
N LEU A 291 -12.22 -7.71 14.69
CA LEU A 291 -12.48 -7.56 13.26
C LEU A 291 -13.97 -7.80 13.03
N GLU A 292 -14.63 -6.87 12.35
CA GLU A 292 -16.07 -6.90 12.04
C GLU A 292 -16.26 -6.49 10.58
N GLY A 293 -16.50 -7.46 9.69
CA GLY A 293 -16.66 -7.24 8.25
C GLY A 293 -17.81 -6.27 7.97
N GLY A 294 -19.03 -6.77 8.13
CA GLY A 294 -20.26 -5.98 8.17
C GLY A 294 -21.33 -6.48 7.21
N ALA A 295 -21.18 -6.19 5.91
CA ALA A 295 -22.22 -6.46 4.93
C ALA A 295 -21.70 -6.59 3.48
N GLY A 296 -21.60 -7.85 3.07
CA GLY A 296 -21.09 -8.37 1.81
C GLY A 296 -20.16 -9.54 2.14
N ASP A 297 -19.36 -10.03 1.20
CA ASP A 297 -18.54 -11.24 1.44
C ASP A 297 -17.12 -10.83 1.84
N ASP A 298 -16.84 -10.88 3.15
CA ASP A 298 -15.65 -10.31 3.78
C ASP A 298 -14.57 -11.35 4.10
N VAL A 299 -13.30 -10.92 4.19
CA VAL A 299 -12.14 -11.73 4.58
C VAL A 299 -11.50 -11.15 5.82
N LEU A 300 -11.37 -11.97 6.87
CA LEU A 300 -10.80 -11.60 8.16
C LEU A 300 -9.50 -12.38 8.40
N GLU A 301 -8.38 -11.65 8.46
CA GLU A 301 -7.02 -12.16 8.65
C GLU A 301 -6.50 -11.75 10.05
N SER A 302 -6.55 -12.65 11.05
CA SER A 302 -6.11 -12.34 12.42
C SER A 302 -4.64 -12.68 12.72
N GLY A 303 -4.02 -11.77 13.46
CA GLY A 303 -2.68 -11.89 14.01
C GLY A 303 -2.62 -12.74 15.27
N THR A 304 -1.51 -12.63 16.03
CA THR A 304 -1.38 -13.37 17.30
C THR A 304 -2.20 -12.71 18.40
N GLY A 305 -3.09 -13.44 19.07
CA GLY A 305 -3.95 -12.83 20.09
C GLY A 305 -5.05 -13.72 20.66
N ASP A 306 -5.93 -13.11 21.45
CA ASP A 306 -7.25 -13.67 21.77
C ASP A 306 -8.28 -12.78 21.03
N ASP A 307 -8.51 -13.00 19.74
CA ASP A 307 -9.22 -12.06 18.89
C ASP A 307 -10.73 -12.34 18.80
N LEU A 308 -11.50 -11.37 18.28
CA LEU A 308 -12.93 -11.49 18.04
C LEU A 308 -13.23 -11.21 16.57
N LEU A 309 -13.60 -12.25 15.84
CA LEU A 309 -13.84 -12.23 14.40
C LEU A 309 -15.34 -12.36 14.14
N LEU A 310 -15.92 -11.38 13.44
CA LEU A 310 -17.33 -11.33 13.08
C LEU A 310 -17.43 -11.01 11.58
N GLY A 311 -18.01 -11.90 10.78
CA GLY A 311 -18.25 -11.64 9.36
C GLY A 311 -19.39 -10.65 9.21
N GLY A 312 -20.61 -11.14 9.42
CA GLY A 312 -21.79 -10.32 9.67
C GLY A 312 -22.94 -10.64 8.73
N ALA A 313 -22.85 -10.23 7.46
CA ALA A 313 -23.95 -10.36 6.52
C ALA A 313 -23.49 -10.54 5.06
N GLY A 314 -22.87 -11.67 4.77
CA GLY A 314 -22.69 -12.18 3.41
C GLY A 314 -22.34 -13.66 3.39
N SER A 315 -21.17 -13.98 2.84
CA SER A 315 -20.52 -15.28 2.97
C SER A 315 -19.08 -15.04 3.40
N ASP A 316 -18.88 -15.02 4.71
CA ASP A 316 -17.69 -14.42 5.31
C ASP A 316 -16.62 -15.48 5.61
N THR A 317 -15.35 -15.09 5.49
CA THR A 317 -14.20 -16.00 5.52
C THR A 317 -13.21 -15.60 6.60
N VAL A 318 -12.87 -16.54 7.49
CA VAL A 318 -11.64 -16.43 8.31
C VAL A 318 -10.49 -17.08 7.56
N ASP A 319 -9.40 -16.33 7.39
CA ASP A 319 -8.24 -16.77 6.62
C ASP A 319 -7.02 -16.90 7.52
N TYR A 320 -6.44 -18.11 7.54
CA TYR A 320 -5.25 -18.46 8.29
C TYR A 320 -4.08 -18.90 7.39
N ASN A 321 -4.15 -18.71 6.07
CA ASN A 321 -3.20 -19.24 5.07
C ASN A 321 -1.73 -18.81 5.27
N TRP A 322 -1.44 -17.76 6.06
CA TRP A 322 -0.07 -17.39 6.42
C TRP A 322 0.48 -18.15 7.64
N ARG A 323 -0.32 -19.00 8.30
CA ARG A 323 0.05 -19.78 9.48
C ARG A 323 0.79 -21.05 9.10
N PHE A 324 2.10 -21.06 9.30
CA PHE A 324 2.96 -22.26 9.19
C PHE A 324 2.91 -23.17 10.44
N VAL A 325 1.78 -23.18 11.14
CA VAL A 325 1.52 -23.95 12.37
C VAL A 325 0.09 -24.50 12.33
N PRO A 326 -0.17 -25.71 12.88
CA PRO A 326 -1.51 -26.32 12.88
C PRO A 326 -2.56 -25.42 13.51
N VAL A 327 -3.61 -25.04 12.78
CA VAL A 327 -4.77 -24.32 13.32
C VAL A 327 -5.91 -25.29 13.68
N THR A 328 -6.80 -24.87 14.58
CA THR A 328 -8.02 -25.59 14.92
C THR A 328 -9.19 -24.62 15.01
N VAL A 329 -10.11 -24.73 14.05
CA VAL A 329 -11.18 -23.76 13.81
C VAL A 329 -12.54 -24.48 13.82
N ASP A 330 -13.47 -24.02 14.65
CA ASP A 330 -14.80 -24.61 14.84
C ASP A 330 -15.87 -23.50 14.80
N LEU A 331 -16.63 -23.44 13.70
CA LEU A 331 -17.65 -22.40 13.45
C LEU A 331 -18.92 -22.56 14.30
N ASP A 332 -19.10 -23.69 15.00
CA ASP A 332 -20.17 -23.91 15.97
C ASP A 332 -19.86 -23.25 17.34
N GLY A 333 -18.74 -22.54 17.43
CA GLY A 333 -18.40 -21.63 18.53
C GLY A 333 -17.84 -22.32 19.77
N ALA A 334 -17.25 -23.51 19.62
CA ALA A 334 -16.62 -24.23 20.73
C ALA A 334 -15.12 -23.89 20.91
N ILE A 335 -14.37 -23.71 19.82
CA ILE A 335 -12.92 -23.46 19.79
C ILE A 335 -12.53 -22.63 18.55
N ALA A 336 -11.71 -21.60 18.72
CA ALA A 336 -10.81 -21.14 17.66
C ALA A 336 -9.41 -20.97 18.27
N ASP A 337 -8.45 -21.73 17.75
CA ASP A 337 -7.04 -21.80 18.16
C ASP A 337 -6.22 -21.66 16.87
N ASP A 338 -5.60 -20.50 16.67
CA ASP A 338 -4.87 -20.07 15.47
C ASP A 338 -3.48 -20.74 15.32
N GLY A 339 -3.26 -21.80 16.09
CA GLY A 339 -2.05 -22.62 16.16
C GLY A 339 -0.99 -22.11 17.12
N GLN A 340 -1.22 -21.03 17.86
CA GLN A 340 -0.31 -20.57 18.91
C GLN A 340 -0.77 -21.03 20.31
N ALA A 341 0.07 -21.85 20.95
CA ALA A 341 -0.27 -22.55 22.19
C ALA A 341 -0.69 -21.64 23.37
N GLY A 342 -1.99 -21.42 23.52
CA GLY A 342 -2.62 -20.65 24.59
C GLY A 342 -3.48 -19.48 24.12
N GLU A 343 -3.45 -19.15 22.83
CA GLU A 343 -4.30 -18.15 22.16
C GLU A 343 -5.70 -18.72 21.89
N LYS A 344 -6.69 -17.83 21.87
CA LYS A 344 -8.13 -18.18 21.85
C LYS A 344 -8.96 -17.12 21.15
N ASP A 345 -9.09 -17.28 19.85
CA ASP A 345 -10.02 -16.50 19.06
C ASP A 345 -11.48 -16.84 19.44
N THR A 346 -12.35 -15.88 19.18
CA THR A 346 -13.80 -16.03 19.24
C THR A 346 -14.36 -15.71 17.87
N ILE A 347 -14.73 -16.75 17.14
CA ILE A 347 -15.40 -16.66 15.84
C ILE A 347 -16.91 -16.48 16.08
N GLY A 348 -17.51 -15.55 15.36
CA GLY A 348 -18.95 -15.33 15.34
C GLY A 348 -19.71 -16.42 14.62
N THR A 349 -21.01 -16.56 14.94
CA THR A 349 -21.92 -17.51 14.27
C THR A 349 -22.43 -16.98 12.91
N ASP A 350 -21.71 -16.02 12.35
CA ASP A 350 -21.96 -15.20 11.16
C ASP A 350 -20.72 -15.19 10.26
N ILE A 351 -20.01 -16.33 10.25
CA ILE A 351 -18.89 -16.70 9.37
C ILE A 351 -19.22 -18.08 8.82
N GLU A 352 -19.13 -18.23 7.50
CA GLU A 352 -19.46 -19.46 6.78
C GLU A 352 -18.23 -20.21 6.30
N ASN A 353 -17.11 -19.52 6.05
CA ASN A 353 -15.97 -20.07 5.34
C ASN A 353 -14.70 -20.06 6.20
N ILE A 354 -13.85 -21.08 6.03
CA ILE A 354 -12.52 -21.15 6.63
C ILE A 354 -11.50 -21.47 5.54
N HIS A 355 -10.39 -20.72 5.55
CA HIS A 355 -9.18 -21.03 4.79
C HIS A 355 -8.08 -21.37 5.81
N GLY A 356 -7.62 -22.62 5.78
CA GLY A 356 -6.61 -23.19 6.66
C GLY A 356 -5.21 -22.62 6.40
N GLY A 357 -4.28 -23.00 7.27
CA GLY A 357 -2.88 -22.60 7.25
C GLY A 357 -2.03 -23.38 6.25
N GLN A 358 -0.82 -23.73 6.69
CA GLN A 358 0.22 -24.40 5.89
C GLN A 358 0.81 -25.58 6.66
N ALA A 359 -0.02 -26.23 7.48
CA ALA A 359 0.30 -27.33 8.37
C ALA A 359 -0.93 -28.23 8.55
N ALA A 360 -0.77 -29.36 9.24
CA ALA A 360 -1.86 -30.32 9.47
C ALA A 360 -2.93 -29.76 10.42
N ASP A 361 -4.01 -29.23 9.85
CA ASP A 361 -5.04 -28.44 10.51
C ASP A 361 -6.27 -29.27 10.94
N THR A 362 -7.16 -28.65 11.70
CA THR A 362 -8.47 -29.24 12.05
C THR A 362 -9.57 -28.21 11.90
N LEU A 363 -10.35 -28.32 10.82
CA LEU A 363 -11.40 -27.38 10.45
C LEU A 363 -12.78 -28.03 10.68
N THR A 364 -13.73 -27.28 11.21
CA THR A 364 -15.11 -27.74 11.44
C THR A 364 -16.09 -26.60 11.17
N GLY A 365 -17.07 -26.86 10.30
CA GLY A 365 -18.16 -25.93 9.99
C GLY A 365 -19.24 -25.90 11.07
N ASN A 366 -20.45 -25.53 10.68
CA ASN A 366 -21.63 -25.38 11.55
C ASN A 366 -22.88 -26.02 10.92
N ASP A 367 -24.07 -25.78 11.47
CA ASP A 367 -25.38 -26.20 10.91
C ASP A 367 -25.78 -25.44 9.59
N GLY A 368 -24.82 -24.83 8.88
CA GLY A 368 -25.04 -23.83 7.83
C GLY A 368 -24.84 -24.30 6.38
N THR A 369 -23.91 -23.67 5.70
CA THR A 369 -23.45 -23.95 4.33
C THR A 369 -22.04 -23.39 4.27
N ASN A 370 -21.06 -24.26 4.45
CA ASN A 370 -19.69 -23.87 4.72
C ASN A 370 -18.77 -24.18 3.53
N ARG A 371 -17.79 -23.30 3.31
CA ARG A 371 -16.63 -23.61 2.45
C ARG A 371 -15.39 -23.73 3.32
N LEU A 372 -14.84 -24.94 3.42
CA LEU A 372 -13.65 -25.23 4.20
C LEU A 372 -12.53 -25.66 3.24
N ASP A 373 -11.38 -24.99 3.31
CA ASP A 373 -10.22 -25.21 2.45
C ASP A 373 -9.00 -25.46 3.35
N GLY A 374 -8.39 -26.66 3.29
CA GLY A 374 -7.24 -27.04 4.14
C GLY A 374 -5.91 -26.42 3.71
N SER A 375 -5.82 -25.97 2.46
CA SER A 375 -4.64 -25.38 1.84
C SER A 375 -3.48 -26.37 1.62
N GLU A 376 -2.53 -26.49 2.56
CA GLU A 376 -1.37 -27.41 2.48
C GLU A 376 -1.11 -27.99 3.88
N GLY A 377 -1.32 -29.29 4.07
CA GLY A 377 -1.34 -29.94 5.38
C GLY A 377 -1.63 -31.44 5.28
N ASP A 378 -1.69 -32.14 6.41
CA ASP A 378 -2.34 -33.47 6.47
C ASP A 378 -3.63 -33.27 7.28
N ASP A 379 -4.68 -32.78 6.63
CA ASP A 379 -5.75 -32.03 7.29
C ASP A 379 -6.94 -32.88 7.74
N ILE A 380 -7.69 -32.37 8.72
CA ILE A 380 -8.95 -32.96 9.19
C ILE A 380 -10.05 -31.92 9.02
N ILE A 381 -10.94 -32.15 8.06
CA ILE A 381 -12.01 -31.19 7.69
C ILE A 381 -13.37 -31.85 7.95
N ARG A 382 -14.25 -31.14 8.65
CA ARG A 382 -15.64 -31.55 8.92
C ARG A 382 -16.60 -30.48 8.44
N GLY A 383 -17.54 -30.83 7.56
CA GLY A 383 -18.61 -29.93 7.15
C GLY A 383 -19.49 -29.58 8.34
N GLY A 384 -20.28 -30.55 8.79
CA GLY A 384 -21.09 -30.44 9.99
C GLY A 384 -22.55 -30.71 9.69
N GLY A 385 -23.31 -29.66 9.36
CA GLY A 385 -24.71 -29.78 8.99
C GLY A 385 -25.10 -28.80 7.89
N GLY A 386 -25.88 -29.28 6.92
CA GLY A 386 -26.20 -28.48 5.73
C GLY A 386 -25.21 -28.75 4.59
N PRO A 387 -25.44 -28.20 3.39
CA PRO A 387 -24.69 -28.59 2.19
C PRO A 387 -23.35 -27.85 2.09
N ASP A 388 -22.26 -28.57 2.29
CA ASP A 388 -20.91 -27.99 2.42
C ASP A 388 -20.02 -28.18 1.18
N THR A 389 -18.91 -27.44 1.13
CA THR A 389 -17.81 -27.63 0.17
C THR A 389 -16.50 -27.76 0.92
N LEU A 390 -15.95 -28.96 0.94
CA LEU A 390 -14.72 -29.32 1.64
C LEU A 390 -13.61 -29.56 0.62
N ILE A 391 -12.50 -28.86 0.77
CA ILE A 391 -11.30 -29.00 -0.05
C ILE A 391 -10.15 -29.36 0.87
N GLY A 392 -9.49 -30.49 0.61
CA GLY A 392 -8.28 -30.90 1.31
C GLY A 392 -7.13 -29.95 0.96
N GLY A 393 -6.42 -30.26 -0.13
CA GLY A 393 -5.46 -29.34 -0.73
C GLY A 393 -4.18 -30.03 -1.15
N GLY A 394 -3.09 -29.76 -0.43
CA GLY A 394 -1.81 -30.41 -0.63
C GLY A 394 -1.37 -31.20 0.60
N GLY A 395 -1.41 -32.53 0.52
CA GLY A 395 -1.06 -33.48 1.57
C GLY A 395 -2.20 -34.46 1.86
N THR A 396 -2.09 -35.28 2.92
CA THR A 396 -2.94 -36.47 3.09
C THR A 396 -4.13 -36.23 4.00
N ASP A 397 -5.28 -35.95 3.37
CA ASP A 397 -6.40 -35.31 4.07
C ASP A 397 -7.53 -36.27 4.47
N HIS A 398 -8.32 -35.84 5.46
CA HIS A 398 -9.49 -36.54 5.97
C HIS A 398 -10.70 -35.60 5.98
N LEU A 399 -11.52 -35.69 4.92
CA LEU A 399 -12.72 -34.90 4.72
C LEU A 399 -13.95 -35.70 5.16
N TYR A 400 -14.80 -35.09 5.99
CA TYR A 400 -16.07 -35.63 6.47
C TYR A 400 -17.18 -34.62 6.18
N GLY A 401 -18.13 -34.89 5.29
CA GLY A 401 -19.30 -34.01 5.08
C GLY A 401 -20.19 -33.96 6.34
N ASP A 402 -20.35 -35.13 6.96
CA ASP A 402 -21.17 -35.43 8.13
C ASP A 402 -22.69 -35.43 7.84
N ALA A 403 -23.35 -34.31 7.52
CA ALA A 403 -24.80 -34.29 7.25
C ALA A 403 -25.28 -33.17 6.30
N GLY A 404 -25.28 -33.43 5.00
CA GLY A 404 -25.64 -32.46 3.96
C GLY A 404 -25.86 -33.09 2.58
N ASP A 405 -26.03 -32.25 1.56
CA ASP A 405 -25.80 -32.68 0.17
C ASP A 405 -24.41 -32.14 -0.20
N ASP A 406 -23.35 -32.80 0.26
CA ASP A 406 -22.01 -32.20 0.38
C ASP A 406 -21.12 -32.35 -0.86
N HIS A 407 -20.11 -31.50 -1.00
CA HIS A 407 -19.08 -31.61 -2.03
C HIS A 407 -17.68 -31.71 -1.43
N LEU A 408 -17.03 -32.87 -1.60
CA LEU A 408 -15.70 -33.15 -1.06
C LEU A 408 -14.69 -33.29 -2.21
N ASP A 409 -13.63 -32.48 -2.22
CA ASP A 409 -12.50 -32.57 -3.18
C ASP A 409 -11.18 -32.71 -2.41
N GLY A 410 -10.53 -33.87 -2.50
CA GLY A 410 -9.20 -34.08 -1.90
C GLY A 410 -8.12 -33.21 -2.55
N THR A 411 -8.38 -32.68 -3.74
CA THR A 411 -7.42 -32.00 -4.62
C THR A 411 -6.37 -32.93 -5.20
N LYS A 412 -6.00 -32.69 -6.46
CA LYS A 412 -5.03 -33.52 -7.16
C LYS A 412 -3.59 -33.05 -6.91
N ASP A 413 -2.96 -33.62 -5.89
CA ASP A 413 -1.57 -33.31 -5.50
C ASP A 413 -0.59 -34.50 -5.67
N GLY A 414 -1.09 -35.73 -5.76
CA GLY A 414 -0.32 -36.97 -5.83
C GLY A 414 -0.21 -37.78 -4.51
N THR A 415 -0.95 -37.41 -3.47
CA THR A 415 -1.05 -38.14 -2.20
C THR A 415 -2.29 -39.05 -2.17
N VAL A 416 -2.97 -39.24 -1.02
CA VAL A 416 -4.03 -40.26 -0.85
C VAL A 416 -5.06 -39.87 0.22
N ASP A 417 -6.16 -39.25 -0.20
CA ASP A 417 -7.14 -38.71 0.76
C ASP A 417 -8.18 -39.73 1.23
N THR A 418 -8.82 -39.41 2.35
CA THR A 418 -10.02 -40.09 2.84
C THR A 418 -11.20 -39.13 2.76
N LEU A 419 -12.21 -39.48 1.96
CA LEU A 419 -13.43 -38.71 1.77
C LEU A 419 -14.61 -39.55 2.27
N ASP A 420 -15.33 -39.05 3.27
CA ASP A 420 -16.57 -39.66 3.80
C ASP A 420 -17.69 -38.62 3.70
N GLY A 421 -18.57 -38.72 2.71
CA GLY A 421 -19.67 -37.75 2.55
C GLY A 421 -20.59 -37.74 3.78
N GLY A 422 -20.87 -38.92 4.33
CA GLY A 422 -21.63 -39.08 5.56
C GLY A 422 -23.09 -39.46 5.29
N ALA A 423 -23.98 -38.47 5.27
CA ALA A 423 -25.41 -38.67 5.17
C ALA A 423 -26.10 -37.66 4.25
N ASP A 424 -27.06 -38.17 3.48
CA ASP A 424 -27.87 -37.52 2.43
C ASP A 424 -27.35 -37.75 0.99
N HIS A 425 -26.92 -36.77 0.18
CA HIS A 425 -26.44 -37.04 -1.20
C HIS A 425 -25.13 -36.32 -1.54
N ASP A 426 -24.02 -37.05 -1.40
CA ASP A 426 -22.70 -36.43 -1.38
C ASP A 426 -21.95 -36.61 -2.70
N THR A 427 -21.35 -35.53 -3.19
CA THR A 427 -20.52 -35.51 -4.40
C THR A 427 -19.04 -35.44 -4.03
N CYS A 428 -18.44 -36.61 -3.82
CA CYS A 428 -16.99 -36.71 -3.70
C CYS A 428 -16.33 -36.63 -5.09
N ALA A 429 -15.23 -35.89 -5.21
CA ALA A 429 -14.39 -35.81 -6.40
C ALA A 429 -13.07 -36.57 -6.18
N PRO A 430 -13.09 -37.93 -6.07
CA PRO A 430 -11.85 -38.69 -6.08
C PRO A 430 -11.18 -38.43 -7.43
N ASN A 431 -9.92 -37.98 -7.38
CA ASN A 431 -9.29 -37.35 -8.53
C ASN A 431 -8.64 -38.42 -9.44
N THR A 432 -7.41 -38.25 -9.92
CA THR A 432 -6.69 -39.38 -10.55
C THR A 432 -5.87 -40.21 -9.58
N ASP A 433 -5.77 -39.73 -8.35
CA ASP A 433 -4.93 -40.27 -7.31
C ASP A 433 -5.76 -41.32 -6.52
N PRO A 434 -5.16 -42.17 -5.68
CA PRO A 434 -5.78 -43.43 -5.25
C PRO A 434 -6.67 -43.26 -4.00
N ASP A 435 -7.42 -42.17 -3.94
CA ASP A 435 -8.21 -41.67 -2.81
C ASP A 435 -9.28 -42.69 -2.36
N THR A 436 -9.60 -42.68 -1.08
CA THR A 436 -10.60 -43.56 -0.47
C THR A 436 -11.89 -42.79 -0.22
N ALA A 437 -12.83 -42.88 -1.15
CA ALA A 437 -14.17 -42.30 -1.05
C ALA A 437 -15.19 -43.33 -0.50
N VAL A 438 -15.98 -42.93 0.49
CA VAL A 438 -17.13 -43.68 1.05
C VAL A 438 -18.32 -42.75 1.26
N ASN A 439 -19.54 -43.30 1.21
CA ASN A 439 -20.79 -42.52 1.28
C ASN A 439 -20.77 -41.35 0.29
N CYS A 440 -20.63 -41.69 -1.00
CA CYS A 440 -20.61 -40.72 -2.09
C CYS A 440 -21.51 -41.23 -3.23
N GLU A 441 -22.44 -40.38 -3.67
CA GLU A 441 -23.43 -40.62 -4.71
C GLU A 441 -22.89 -40.24 -6.12
N SER A 442 -23.70 -40.38 -7.17
CA SER A 442 -23.30 -40.29 -8.59
C SER A 442 -24.31 -39.62 -9.51
#